data_AF-A0A5Y1VIY1-F1
#
_entry.id   AF-A0A5Y1VIY1-F1
#
_cell.length_a   1.000
_cell.length_b   1.000
_cell.length_c   1.000
_cell.angle_alpha   90.00
_cell.angle_beta   90.00
_cell.angle_gamma   90.00
#
_symmetry.space_group_name_H-M   'P 1'
#
loop_
_entity.id
_entity.type
_entity.pdbx_description
1 polymer ?
#
loop_
_entity_poly.entity_id
_entity_poly.type
_entity_poly.pdbx_seq_one_letter_code
_entity_poly.pdbx_strand_id
1 'polypeptide(L)'
;MNLILRAAFACEDNNNDFSILDYLFDEYGLSLKDPKYNFYHSDMKYIKEANDKYILMEEVEDTIICRNALIYDYILSADNPNSQIIKYLVNRGAKFEVYNEDTNWTPMHFWVMQNNYKLLELAIKGGANVDMQTRLIQESEYNETLLFEAVKEAETYRVTQLLIELGANVNFATPRTPLDDAKGSRNKKLLKDAGAMTSEQIRKKFNLPAYDSSHCEIDGKTDMDLLGKYHDEYSKLLNDAIKKAKESE
;
A
#
# COMPACT_ATOMS: atom_id res chain seq x y z
N MET A 1 -21.68 -14.70 -5.77
CA MET A 1 -21.28 -14.20 -4.43
C MET A 1 -20.26 -15.15 -3.85
N ASN A 2 -19.08 -14.64 -3.49
CA ASN A 2 -18.02 -15.41 -2.84
C ASN A 2 -18.56 -15.97 -1.50
N LEU A 3 -18.33 -17.26 -1.23
CA LEU A 3 -18.85 -17.94 -0.02
C LEU A 3 -18.27 -17.34 1.27
N ILE A 4 -16.98 -16.97 1.26
CA ILE A 4 -16.30 -16.37 2.40
C ILE A 4 -16.89 -14.99 2.68
N LEU A 5 -17.21 -14.21 1.64
CA LEU A 5 -17.84 -12.91 1.79
C LEU A 5 -19.21 -13.00 2.47
N ARG A 6 -20.04 -13.98 2.08
CA ARG A 6 -21.33 -14.25 2.74
C ARG A 6 -21.15 -14.59 4.21
N ALA A 7 -20.15 -15.40 4.53
CA ALA A 7 -19.83 -15.75 5.91
C ALA A 7 -19.32 -14.53 6.70
N ALA A 8 -18.54 -13.64 6.08
CA ALA A 8 -18.11 -12.39 6.69
C ALA A 8 -19.30 -11.50 7.09
N PHE A 9 -20.27 -11.31 6.19
CA PHE A 9 -21.52 -10.60 6.54
C PHE A 9 -22.30 -11.28 7.66
N ALA A 10 -22.40 -12.62 7.63
CA ALA A 10 -23.05 -13.34 8.71
C ALA A 10 -22.35 -13.14 10.06
N CYS A 11 -21.01 -13.02 10.10
CA CYS A 11 -20.29 -12.72 11.34
C CYS A 11 -20.63 -11.32 11.86
N GLU A 12 -20.75 -10.33 10.95
CA GLU A 12 -21.13 -8.96 11.29
C GLU A 12 -22.51 -8.90 11.94
N ASP A 13 -23.50 -9.57 11.34
CA ASP A 13 -24.88 -9.63 11.85
C ASP A 13 -24.99 -10.35 13.20
N ASN A 14 -24.02 -11.21 13.53
CA ASN A 14 -24.01 -12.06 14.72
C ASN A 14 -22.94 -11.64 15.74
N ASN A 15 -22.70 -10.33 15.92
CA ASN A 15 -21.79 -9.78 16.94
C ASN A 15 -20.35 -10.34 16.85
N ASN A 16 -19.82 -10.49 15.65
CA ASN A 16 -18.50 -11.07 15.38
C ASN A 16 -18.36 -12.52 15.85
N ASP A 17 -19.44 -13.32 15.76
CA ASP A 17 -19.34 -14.76 15.86
C ASP A 17 -18.65 -15.34 14.61
N PHE A 18 -17.37 -15.71 14.77
CA PHE A 18 -16.53 -16.23 13.71
C PHE A 18 -16.75 -17.72 13.39
N SER A 19 -17.65 -18.42 14.09
CA SER A 19 -17.79 -19.88 13.99
C SER A 19 -18.02 -20.37 12.55
N ILE A 20 -18.78 -19.63 11.74
CA ILE A 20 -19.01 -19.99 10.33
C ILE A 20 -17.73 -19.83 9.48
N LEU A 21 -16.93 -18.80 9.75
CA LEU A 21 -15.65 -18.63 9.08
C LEU A 21 -14.63 -19.67 9.55
N ASP A 22 -14.62 -20.01 10.84
CA ASP A 22 -13.78 -21.08 11.38
C ASP A 22 -14.10 -22.41 10.71
N TYR A 23 -15.38 -22.79 10.62
CA TYR A 23 -15.79 -23.98 9.87
C TYR A 23 -15.31 -23.97 8.41
N LEU A 24 -15.45 -22.83 7.71
CA LEU A 24 -15.06 -22.74 6.30
C LEU A 24 -13.54 -22.92 6.08
N PHE A 25 -12.72 -22.41 7.00
CA PHE A 25 -11.27 -22.51 6.87
C PHE A 25 -10.71 -23.80 7.47
N ASP A 26 -11.20 -24.22 8.64
CA ASP A 26 -10.61 -25.32 9.41
C ASP A 26 -11.21 -26.69 9.07
N GLU A 27 -12.50 -26.75 8.74
CA GLU A 27 -13.19 -28.01 8.45
C GLU A 27 -13.45 -28.20 6.95
N TYR A 28 -13.97 -27.17 6.27
CA TYR A 28 -14.26 -27.22 4.83
C TYR A 28 -12.99 -27.05 3.98
N GLY A 29 -11.91 -26.50 4.54
CA GLY A 29 -10.59 -26.45 3.92
C GLY A 29 -10.38 -25.32 2.91
N LEU A 30 -11.10 -24.20 3.02
CA LEU A 30 -10.78 -23.00 2.24
C LEU A 30 -9.43 -22.42 2.68
N SER A 31 -8.74 -21.71 1.79
CA SER A 31 -7.46 -21.07 2.12
C SER A 31 -7.27 -19.80 1.32
N LEU A 32 -7.21 -18.64 1.98
CA LEU A 32 -6.96 -17.36 1.29
C LEU A 32 -5.51 -17.21 0.81
N LYS A 33 -4.63 -18.17 1.13
CA LYS A 33 -3.31 -18.28 0.51
C LYS A 33 -3.41 -18.70 -0.96
N ASP A 34 -4.48 -19.39 -1.35
CA ASP A 34 -4.76 -19.65 -2.76
C ASP A 34 -5.52 -18.42 -3.32
N PRO A 35 -4.91 -17.69 -4.28
CA PRO A 35 -5.46 -16.45 -4.83
C PRO A 35 -6.90 -16.58 -5.31
N LYS A 36 -7.32 -17.76 -5.77
CA LYS A 36 -8.68 -17.96 -6.30
C LYS A 36 -9.79 -17.67 -5.29
N TYR A 37 -9.54 -17.89 -3.99
CA TYR A 37 -10.54 -17.65 -2.94
C TYR A 37 -10.61 -16.18 -2.53
N ASN A 38 -9.67 -15.35 -2.99
CA ASN A 38 -9.72 -13.90 -2.82
C ASN A 38 -10.68 -13.22 -3.80
N PHE A 39 -11.26 -13.92 -4.78
CA PHE A 39 -12.09 -13.30 -5.81
C PHE A 39 -13.41 -14.04 -6.04
N TYR A 40 -14.29 -13.43 -6.83
CA TYR A 40 -15.40 -14.14 -7.44
C TYR A 40 -14.88 -15.08 -8.53
N HIS A 41 -15.56 -16.21 -8.74
CA HIS A 41 -15.15 -17.18 -9.77
C HIS A 41 -15.07 -16.56 -11.18
N SER A 42 -15.93 -15.58 -11.50
CA SER A 42 -15.89 -14.84 -12.76
C SER A 42 -14.61 -14.05 -12.97
N ASP A 43 -13.97 -13.62 -11.89
CA ASP A 43 -12.88 -12.64 -11.91
C ASP A 43 -11.52 -13.32 -11.82
N MET A 44 -11.49 -14.59 -11.40
CA MET A 44 -10.26 -15.41 -11.30
C MET A 44 -9.47 -15.48 -12.60
N LYS A 45 -10.16 -15.42 -13.75
CA LYS A 45 -9.51 -15.48 -15.07
C LYS A 45 -8.65 -14.25 -15.39
N TYR A 46 -8.83 -13.16 -14.66
CA TYR A 46 -8.07 -11.92 -14.79
C TYR A 46 -6.89 -11.83 -13.81
N ILE A 47 -6.61 -12.90 -13.05
CA ILE A 47 -5.40 -12.95 -12.22
C ILE A 47 -4.21 -13.16 -13.17
N LYS A 48 -3.40 -12.12 -13.37
CA LYS A 48 -2.19 -12.15 -14.19
C LYS A 48 -1.04 -12.80 -13.46
N GLU A 49 -0.86 -12.42 -12.20
CA GLU A 49 0.21 -12.89 -11.34
C GLU A 49 -0.29 -12.94 -9.89
N ALA A 50 0.11 -13.95 -9.13
CA ALA A 50 -0.16 -13.97 -7.71
C ALA A 50 0.95 -14.72 -6.96
N ASN A 51 1.43 -14.12 -5.88
CA ASN A 51 2.50 -14.66 -5.05
C ASN A 51 2.30 -14.22 -3.58
N ASP A 52 3.25 -14.55 -2.72
CA ASP A 52 3.17 -14.21 -1.29
C ASP A 52 3.22 -12.71 -0.99
N LYS A 53 3.67 -11.87 -1.92
CA LYS A 53 3.73 -10.41 -1.77
C LYS A 53 2.46 -9.72 -2.28
N TYR A 54 1.95 -10.13 -3.43
CA TYR A 54 0.84 -9.42 -4.08
C TYR A 54 0.03 -10.29 -5.04
N ILE A 55 -1.09 -9.74 -5.49
CA ILE A 55 -1.91 -10.22 -6.61
C ILE A 55 -1.96 -9.10 -7.65
N LEU A 56 -1.67 -9.42 -8.91
CA LEU A 56 -1.77 -8.52 -10.04
C LEU A 56 -2.94 -8.94 -10.92
N MET A 57 -3.87 -8.02 -11.13
CA MET A 57 -5.06 -8.22 -11.96
C MET A 57 -4.87 -7.56 -13.32
N GLU A 58 -5.26 -8.28 -14.37
CA GLU A 58 -5.36 -7.75 -15.73
C GLU A 58 -6.33 -6.55 -15.76
N GLU A 59 -6.04 -5.62 -16.66
CA GLU A 59 -6.94 -4.52 -16.95
C GLU A 59 -8.15 -5.04 -17.73
N VAL A 60 -9.33 -4.56 -17.35
CA VAL A 60 -10.55 -4.79 -18.10
C VAL A 60 -11.20 -3.45 -18.34
N GLU A 61 -11.49 -3.20 -19.62
CA GLU A 61 -12.14 -1.97 -20.07
C GLU A 61 -13.37 -1.66 -19.21
N ASP A 62 -13.46 -0.41 -18.75
CA ASP A 62 -14.54 0.13 -17.93
C ASP A 62 -14.77 -0.52 -16.54
N THR A 63 -13.86 -1.39 -16.05
CA THR A 63 -14.04 -2.06 -14.73
C THR A 63 -12.75 -2.14 -13.90
N ILE A 64 -12.82 -1.74 -12.63
CA ILE A 64 -11.69 -1.82 -11.68
C ILE A 64 -11.77 -3.14 -10.89
N ILE A 65 -11.39 -4.25 -11.53
CA ILE A 65 -11.56 -5.61 -10.98
C ILE A 65 -10.82 -5.83 -9.66
N CYS A 66 -9.69 -5.14 -9.41
CA CYS A 66 -8.98 -5.27 -8.14
C CYS A 66 -9.84 -4.87 -6.91
N ARG A 67 -10.89 -4.05 -7.09
CA ARG A 67 -11.87 -3.73 -6.03
C ARG A 67 -12.77 -4.91 -5.66
N ASN A 68 -12.90 -5.90 -6.54
CA ASN A 68 -13.68 -7.12 -6.29
C ASN A 68 -12.93 -8.16 -5.46
N ALA A 69 -11.66 -7.90 -5.09
CA ALA A 69 -10.98 -8.76 -4.14
C ALA A 69 -11.74 -8.77 -2.81
N LEU A 70 -11.83 -9.94 -2.18
CA LEU A 70 -12.68 -10.24 -1.02
C LEU A 70 -12.62 -9.15 0.06
N ILE A 71 -11.42 -8.71 0.42
CA ILE A 71 -11.24 -7.72 1.49
C ILE A 71 -11.74 -6.34 1.11
N TYR A 72 -11.54 -5.94 -0.15
CA TYR A 72 -11.99 -4.66 -0.68
C TYR A 72 -13.49 -4.66 -0.91
N ASP A 73 -14.02 -5.75 -1.46
CA ASP A 73 -15.44 -5.91 -1.66
C ASP A 73 -16.19 -5.87 -0.32
N TYR A 74 -15.70 -6.59 0.71
CA TYR A 74 -16.26 -6.51 2.06
C TYR A 74 -16.27 -5.07 2.60
N ILE A 75 -15.15 -4.35 2.52
CA ILE A 75 -15.03 -2.96 2.99
C ILE A 75 -16.02 -2.02 2.27
N LEU A 76 -16.26 -2.26 0.98
CA LEU A 76 -17.07 -1.37 0.14
C LEU A 76 -18.57 -1.70 0.18
N SER A 77 -18.94 -2.94 0.47
CA SER A 77 -20.33 -3.42 0.36
C SER A 77 -21.01 -3.73 1.69
N ALA A 78 -20.27 -3.79 2.81
CA ALA A 78 -20.89 -3.91 4.14
C ALA A 78 -21.58 -2.61 4.57
N ASP A 79 -22.67 -2.75 5.31
CA ASP A 79 -23.38 -1.61 5.92
C ASP A 79 -22.55 -1.01 7.07
N ASN A 80 -21.85 -1.85 7.85
CA ASN A 80 -20.97 -1.43 8.93
C ASN A 80 -19.68 -2.28 8.97
N PRO A 81 -18.79 -2.13 7.96
CA PRO A 81 -17.60 -2.95 7.86
C PRO A 81 -16.72 -2.74 9.09
N ASN A 82 -16.32 -3.84 9.74
CA ASN A 82 -15.58 -3.76 10.99
C ASN A 82 -14.15 -4.31 10.86
N SER A 83 -13.22 -3.67 11.56
CA SER A 83 -11.79 -4.01 11.50
C SER A 83 -11.46 -5.40 12.06
N GLN A 84 -12.32 -5.99 12.90
CA GLN A 84 -12.08 -7.33 13.47
C GLN A 84 -12.27 -8.42 12.41
N ILE A 85 -13.32 -8.32 11.58
CA ILE A 85 -13.54 -9.23 10.46
C ILE A 85 -12.43 -9.08 9.42
N ILE A 86 -12.07 -7.85 9.07
CA ILE A 86 -10.95 -7.57 8.15
C ILE A 86 -9.67 -8.22 8.66
N LYS A 87 -9.33 -8.00 9.94
CA LYS A 87 -8.16 -8.58 10.59
C LYS A 87 -8.19 -10.09 10.61
N TYR A 88 -9.36 -10.69 10.85
CA TYR A 88 -9.54 -12.13 10.78
C TYR A 88 -9.24 -12.66 9.36
N LEU A 89 -9.78 -12.03 8.31
CA LEU A 89 -9.55 -12.44 6.93
C LEU A 89 -8.07 -12.29 6.53
N VAL A 90 -7.41 -11.21 6.95
CA VAL A 90 -5.96 -11.03 6.75
C VAL A 90 -5.17 -12.15 7.43
N ASN A 91 -5.49 -12.49 8.68
CA ASN A 91 -4.85 -13.59 9.40
C ASN A 91 -5.05 -14.96 8.72
N ARG A 92 -6.16 -15.12 7.98
CA ARG A 92 -6.44 -16.31 7.16
C ARG A 92 -5.78 -16.26 5.77
N GLY A 93 -5.16 -15.13 5.39
CA GLY A 93 -4.35 -14.98 4.18
C GLY A 93 -4.88 -13.98 3.14
N ALA A 94 -5.98 -13.25 3.42
CA ALA A 94 -6.43 -12.18 2.52
C ALA A 94 -5.35 -11.09 2.37
N LYS A 95 -5.22 -10.54 1.16
CA LYS A 95 -4.22 -9.52 0.84
C LYS A 95 -4.87 -8.19 0.50
N PHE A 96 -4.26 -7.09 0.96
CA PHE A 96 -4.58 -5.75 0.47
C PHE A 96 -3.76 -5.41 -0.78
N GLU A 97 -2.62 -6.07 -0.99
CA GLU A 97 -1.70 -5.89 -2.10
C GLU A 97 -2.27 -6.50 -3.40
N VAL A 98 -3.46 -6.04 -3.80
CA VAL A 98 -4.13 -6.40 -5.06
C VAL A 98 -4.07 -5.21 -5.99
N TYR A 99 -3.23 -5.33 -7.02
CA TYR A 99 -2.91 -4.27 -7.95
C TYR A 99 -3.69 -4.41 -9.25
N ASN A 100 -4.05 -3.27 -9.82
CA ASN A 100 -4.46 -3.17 -11.22
C ASN A 100 -3.21 -2.92 -12.08
N GLU A 101 -3.04 -3.65 -13.18
CA GLU A 101 -1.81 -3.58 -13.98
C GLU A 101 -1.59 -2.27 -14.74
N ASP A 102 -2.66 -1.56 -15.12
CA ASP A 102 -2.58 -0.30 -15.85
C ASP A 102 -2.09 0.82 -14.94
N THR A 103 -2.80 1.01 -13.83
CA THR A 103 -2.49 2.06 -12.85
C THR A 103 -1.33 1.70 -11.93
N ASN A 104 -1.01 0.42 -11.78
CA ASN A 104 -0.09 -0.11 -10.77
C ASN A 104 -0.45 0.29 -9.34
N TRP A 105 -1.74 0.49 -9.09
CA TRP A 105 -2.31 0.91 -7.81
C TRP A 105 -3.20 -0.17 -7.21
N THR A 106 -3.26 -0.17 -5.88
CA THR A 106 -4.30 -0.87 -5.11
C THR A 106 -5.49 0.06 -4.85
N PRO A 107 -6.68 -0.48 -4.51
CA PRO A 107 -7.81 0.32 -4.05
C PRO A 107 -7.49 1.34 -2.95
N MET A 108 -6.53 1.05 -2.05
CA MET A 108 -6.09 1.99 -1.01
C MET A 108 -5.47 3.27 -1.57
N HIS A 109 -4.74 3.20 -2.70
CA HIS A 109 -4.18 4.38 -3.35
C HIS A 109 -5.28 5.28 -3.94
N PHE A 110 -6.33 4.68 -4.50
CA PHE A 110 -7.50 5.46 -4.95
C PHE A 110 -8.20 6.16 -3.77
N TRP A 111 -8.31 5.51 -2.60
CA TRP A 111 -8.86 6.15 -1.41
C TRP A 111 -8.00 7.34 -0.94
N VAL A 112 -6.68 7.23 -1.03
CA VAL A 112 -5.77 8.35 -0.76
C VAL A 112 -6.05 9.53 -1.68
N MET A 113 -6.08 9.30 -3.00
CA MET A 113 -6.31 10.34 -4.01
C MET A 113 -7.68 11.00 -3.90
N GLN A 114 -8.69 10.25 -3.42
CA GLN A 114 -10.04 10.76 -3.18
C GLN A 114 -10.20 11.37 -1.77
N ASN A 115 -9.12 11.46 -0.99
CA ASN A 115 -9.13 11.93 0.41
C ASN A 115 -10.12 11.15 1.30
N ASN A 116 -10.36 9.86 1.00
CA ASN A 116 -11.29 9.00 1.71
C ASN A 116 -10.61 8.32 2.91
N TYR A 117 -10.34 9.13 3.93
CA TYR A 117 -9.66 8.70 5.16
C TYR A 117 -10.42 7.63 5.95
N LYS A 118 -11.75 7.53 5.84
CA LYS A 118 -12.54 6.55 6.61
C LYS A 118 -12.29 5.10 6.17
N LEU A 119 -12.34 4.84 4.85
CA LEU A 119 -12.05 3.51 4.32
C LEU A 119 -10.58 3.13 4.57
N LEU A 120 -9.69 4.11 4.44
CA LEU A 120 -8.26 3.92 4.68
C LEU A 120 -7.97 3.58 6.15
N GLU A 121 -8.57 4.31 7.10
CA GLU A 121 -8.44 4.05 8.54
C GLU A 121 -8.91 2.64 8.89
N LEU A 122 -10.07 2.23 8.36
CA LEU A 122 -10.63 0.91 8.58
C LEU A 122 -9.71 -0.20 8.07
N ALA A 123 -9.17 -0.07 6.85
CA ALA A 123 -8.25 -1.03 6.27
C ALA A 123 -6.96 -1.17 7.10
N ILE A 124 -6.34 -0.05 7.48
CA ILE A 124 -5.10 -0.06 8.28
C ILE A 124 -5.34 -0.62 9.68
N LYS A 125 -6.44 -0.25 10.35
CA LYS A 125 -6.84 -0.87 11.64
C LYS A 125 -7.15 -2.36 11.50
N GLY A 126 -7.60 -2.79 10.33
CA GLY A 126 -7.80 -4.18 9.95
C GLY A 126 -6.52 -4.94 9.59
N GLY A 127 -5.34 -4.30 9.61
CA GLY A 127 -4.06 -4.94 9.38
C GLY A 127 -3.44 -4.67 8.00
N ALA A 128 -3.99 -3.76 7.19
CA ALA A 128 -3.31 -3.31 5.99
C ALA A 128 -1.98 -2.62 6.33
N ASN A 129 -0.97 -2.80 5.48
CA ASN A 129 0.29 -2.09 5.62
C ASN A 129 0.09 -0.57 5.42
N VAL A 130 0.40 0.22 6.45
CA VAL A 130 0.32 1.69 6.39
C VAL A 130 1.32 2.30 5.39
N ASP A 131 2.44 1.60 5.16
CA ASP A 131 3.46 1.96 4.18
C ASP A 131 3.30 1.17 2.87
N MET A 132 2.07 0.78 2.51
CA MET A 132 1.78 0.14 1.23
C MET A 132 2.31 0.99 0.08
N GLN A 133 2.98 0.33 -0.87
CA GLN A 133 3.61 0.97 -2.02
C GLN A 133 2.81 0.75 -3.31
N THR A 134 2.95 1.68 -4.24
CA THR A 134 2.57 1.50 -5.65
C THR A 134 3.47 0.45 -6.32
N ARG A 135 3.22 0.13 -7.59
CA ARG A 135 4.12 -0.70 -8.44
C ARG A 135 4.52 0.02 -9.72
N LEU A 136 4.74 1.33 -9.64
CA LEU A 136 5.04 2.18 -10.81
C LEU A 136 6.34 1.77 -11.51
N ILE A 137 7.33 1.32 -10.75
CA ILE A 137 8.58 0.77 -11.26
C ILE A 137 8.57 -0.73 -10.97
N GLN A 138 8.43 -1.52 -12.05
CA GLN A 138 8.43 -2.98 -11.96
C GLN A 138 9.78 -3.46 -11.43
N GLU A 139 9.75 -4.51 -10.61
CA GLU A 139 10.94 -5.14 -9.98
C GLU A 139 11.69 -4.29 -8.94
N SER A 140 11.34 -3.00 -8.77
CA SER A 140 11.93 -2.14 -7.73
C SER A 140 11.41 -2.50 -6.33
N GLU A 141 12.32 -2.50 -5.35
CA GLU A 141 11.98 -2.63 -3.93
C GLU A 141 11.50 -1.30 -3.30
N TYR A 142 11.59 -0.19 -4.05
CA TYR A 142 11.35 1.18 -3.58
C TYR A 142 10.37 1.91 -4.49
N ASN A 143 9.09 1.73 -4.23
CA ASN A 143 8.00 2.46 -4.88
C ASN A 143 7.34 3.45 -3.91
N GLU A 144 6.60 4.41 -4.47
CA GLU A 144 5.93 5.45 -3.68
C GLU A 144 4.90 4.83 -2.72
N THR A 145 4.93 5.22 -1.44
CA THR A 145 3.97 4.77 -0.43
C THR A 145 2.65 5.54 -0.51
N LEU A 146 1.63 5.06 0.21
CA LEU A 146 0.39 5.82 0.43
C LEU A 146 0.65 7.26 0.91
N LEU A 147 1.69 7.48 1.73
CA LEU A 147 2.06 8.82 2.20
C LEU A 147 2.65 9.68 1.08
N PHE A 148 3.44 9.11 0.16
CA PHE A 148 3.88 9.82 -1.04
C PHE A 148 2.69 10.31 -1.88
N GLU A 149 1.73 9.43 -2.17
CA GLU A 149 0.53 9.80 -2.93
C GLU A 149 -0.28 10.88 -2.19
N ALA A 150 -0.43 10.75 -0.87
CA ALA A 150 -1.21 11.67 -0.06
C ALA A 150 -0.65 13.09 -0.05
N VAL A 151 0.67 13.27 -0.19
CA VAL A 151 1.29 14.59 -0.06
C VAL A 151 1.42 15.32 -1.39
N LYS A 152 1.20 14.63 -2.52
CA LYS A 152 1.25 15.21 -3.87
C LYS A 152 0.18 16.25 -4.12
N GLU A 153 -0.91 16.27 -3.34
CA GLU A 153 -1.99 17.26 -3.46
C GLU A 153 -2.24 18.00 -2.14
N ALA A 154 -2.60 19.28 -2.20
CA ALA A 154 -2.78 20.09 -0.99
C ALA A 154 -4.06 19.74 -0.21
N GLU A 155 -5.08 19.22 -0.90
CA GLU A 155 -6.42 18.91 -0.36
C GLU A 155 -6.45 17.59 0.43
N THR A 156 -5.51 16.68 0.19
CA THR A 156 -5.40 15.34 0.80
C THR A 156 -4.77 15.36 2.20
N TYR A 157 -4.79 16.51 2.89
CA TYR A 157 -4.18 16.67 4.22
C TYR A 157 -4.81 15.82 5.32
N ARG A 158 -6.10 15.45 5.18
CA ARG A 158 -6.77 14.58 6.16
C ARG A 158 -6.23 13.17 6.08
N VAL A 159 -6.05 12.64 4.87
CA VAL A 159 -5.37 11.36 4.66
C VAL A 159 -3.91 11.43 5.10
N THR A 160 -3.19 12.51 4.77
CA THR A 160 -1.80 12.71 5.24
C THR A 160 -1.72 12.66 6.77
N GLN A 161 -2.59 13.39 7.46
CA GLN A 161 -2.68 13.38 8.92
C GLN A 161 -2.95 11.97 9.45
N LEU A 162 -3.96 11.29 8.90
CA LEU A 162 -4.31 9.93 9.31
C LEU A 162 -3.14 8.96 9.15
N LEU A 163 -2.46 8.96 8.01
CA LEU A 163 -1.32 8.07 7.75
C LEU A 163 -0.21 8.29 8.77
N ILE A 164 0.11 9.55 9.08
CA ILE A 164 1.09 9.91 10.12
C ILE A 164 0.63 9.40 11.49
N GLU A 165 -0.63 9.62 11.87
CA GLU A 165 -1.20 9.17 13.14
C GLU A 165 -1.21 7.64 13.28
N LEU A 166 -1.36 6.92 12.17
CA LEU A 166 -1.30 5.46 12.10
C LEU A 166 0.11 4.90 11.91
N GLY A 167 1.14 5.75 11.98
CA GLY A 167 2.54 5.32 12.03
C GLY A 167 3.21 5.12 10.68
N ALA A 168 2.72 5.76 9.60
CA ALA A 168 3.42 5.79 8.32
C ALA A 168 4.86 6.29 8.47
N ASN A 169 5.79 5.70 7.74
CA ASN A 169 7.17 6.14 7.72
C ASN A 169 7.32 7.46 6.94
N VAL A 170 7.29 8.57 7.67
CA VAL A 170 7.40 9.93 7.11
C VAL A 170 8.73 10.22 6.40
N ASN A 171 9.73 9.36 6.58
CA ASN A 171 11.07 9.47 5.99
C ASN A 171 11.37 8.33 4.99
N PHE A 172 10.38 7.52 4.58
CA PHE A 172 10.60 6.53 3.53
C PHE A 172 11.13 7.21 2.27
N ALA A 173 12.17 6.67 1.66
CA ALA A 173 12.86 7.32 0.55
C ALA A 173 12.83 6.52 -0.75
N THR A 174 12.51 7.19 -1.86
CA THR A 174 12.57 6.69 -3.24
C THR A 174 13.23 7.74 -4.17
N PRO A 175 14.55 7.72 -4.30
CA PRO A 175 15.53 8.76 -3.89
C PRO A 175 15.10 10.10 -3.25
N ARG A 176 13.84 10.53 -3.38
CA ARG A 176 13.21 11.66 -2.67
C ARG A 176 12.44 11.15 -1.45
N THR A 177 11.87 12.05 -0.65
CA THR A 177 11.04 11.76 0.52
C THR A 177 9.65 12.37 0.38
N PRO A 178 8.65 11.98 1.20
CA PRO A 178 7.36 12.66 1.23
C PRO A 178 7.49 14.17 1.44
N LEU A 179 8.46 14.64 2.23
CA LEU A 179 8.66 16.08 2.46
C LEU A 179 9.19 16.81 1.22
N ASP A 180 9.96 16.12 0.36
CA ASP A 180 10.46 16.68 -0.89
C ASP A 180 9.34 16.95 -1.91
N ASP A 181 8.31 16.08 -1.92
CA ASP A 181 7.21 16.12 -2.88
C ASP A 181 5.93 16.77 -2.33
N ALA A 182 5.89 17.07 -1.04
CA ALA A 182 4.72 17.62 -0.39
C ALA A 182 4.25 18.95 -1.02
N LYS A 183 3.00 18.98 -1.47
CA LYS A 183 2.28 20.21 -1.86
C LYS A 183 1.41 20.71 -0.72
N GLY A 184 1.16 22.03 -0.72
CA GLY A 184 0.36 22.71 0.29
C GLY A 184 1.09 22.92 1.63
N SER A 185 0.73 24.00 2.33
CA SER A 185 1.36 24.34 3.61
C SER A 185 0.97 23.38 4.75
N ARG A 186 -0.23 22.78 4.69
CA ARG A 186 -0.73 21.85 5.71
C ARG A 186 0.06 20.53 5.71
N ASN A 187 0.22 19.87 4.56
CA ASN A 187 1.00 18.63 4.47
C ASN A 187 2.45 18.84 4.89
N LYS A 188 3.09 19.92 4.40
CA LYS A 188 4.46 20.28 4.81
C LYS A 188 4.58 20.49 6.31
N LYS A 189 3.59 21.12 6.94
CA LYS A 189 3.57 21.31 8.39
C LYS A 189 3.41 19.99 9.12
N LEU A 190 2.41 19.18 8.76
CA LEU A 190 2.17 17.85 9.36
C LEU A 190 3.42 16.96 9.30
N LEU A 191 4.06 16.88 8.13
CA LEU A 191 5.29 16.11 7.95
C LEU A 191 6.42 16.61 8.83
N LYS A 192 6.67 17.93 8.87
CA LYS A 192 7.72 18.53 9.70
C LYS A 192 7.46 18.32 11.19
N ASP A 193 6.22 18.51 11.62
CA ASP A 193 5.80 18.28 13.01
C ASP A 193 5.98 16.80 13.41
N ALA A 194 5.86 15.87 12.44
CA ALA A 194 6.14 14.45 12.61
C ALA A 194 7.62 14.04 12.44
N GLY A 195 8.55 15.01 12.27
CA GLY A 195 9.97 14.73 12.13
C GLY A 195 10.41 14.25 10.74
N ALA A 196 9.62 14.52 9.70
CA ALA A 196 10.04 14.29 8.33
C ALA A 196 11.21 15.21 7.95
N MET A 197 12.12 14.67 7.15
CA MET A 197 13.30 15.33 6.60
C MET A 197 13.28 15.19 5.08
N THR A 198 13.85 16.17 4.39
CA THR A 198 14.14 16.02 2.96
C THR A 198 15.26 15.01 2.74
N SER A 199 15.37 14.44 1.53
CA SER A 199 16.48 13.56 1.18
C SER A 199 17.84 14.24 1.37
N GLU A 200 17.93 15.55 1.08
CA GLU A 200 19.14 16.35 1.32
C GLU A 200 19.48 16.46 2.82
N GLN A 201 18.47 16.65 3.68
CA GLN A 201 18.66 16.71 5.13
C GLN A 201 19.11 15.36 5.69
N ILE A 202 18.50 14.26 5.25
CA ILE A 202 18.91 12.89 5.61
C ILE A 202 20.36 12.67 5.20
N ARG A 203 20.70 12.97 3.94
CA ARG A 203 22.05 12.82 3.41
C ARG A 203 23.08 13.58 4.26
N LYS A 204 22.82 14.85 4.56
CA LYS A 204 23.70 15.67 5.40
C LYS A 204 23.80 15.13 6.83
N LYS A 205 22.68 14.72 7.43
CA LYS A 205 22.63 14.18 8.79
C LYS A 205 23.47 12.91 8.94
N PHE A 206 23.50 12.05 7.92
CA PHE A 206 24.20 10.76 7.95
C PHE A 206 25.48 10.73 7.11
N ASN A 207 25.99 11.89 6.66
CA ASN A 207 27.19 12.01 5.83
C ASN A 207 27.19 11.11 4.58
N LEU A 208 26.05 10.99 3.91
CA LEU A 208 25.89 10.16 2.72
C LEU A 208 26.35 10.91 1.45
N PRO A 209 26.78 10.19 0.39
CA PRO A 209 27.12 10.78 -0.90
C PRO A 209 25.96 11.57 -1.49
N ALA A 210 26.26 12.60 -2.28
CA ALA A 210 25.25 13.31 -3.06
C ALA A 210 24.60 12.35 -4.07
N TYR A 211 23.31 12.58 -4.33
CA TYR A 211 22.63 11.94 -5.45
C TYR A 211 23.25 12.46 -6.75
N ASP A 212 23.74 11.55 -7.58
CA ASP A 212 24.39 11.84 -8.85
C ASP A 212 24.11 10.71 -9.86
N SER A 213 23.13 10.95 -10.73
CA SER A 213 22.74 10.02 -11.81
C SER A 213 23.46 10.30 -13.13
N SER A 214 24.52 11.13 -13.16
CA SER A 214 25.25 11.44 -14.40
C SER A 214 25.83 10.20 -15.08
N HIS A 215 26.23 9.20 -14.29
CA HIS A 215 26.72 7.92 -14.78
C HIS A 215 25.64 7.03 -15.43
N CYS A 216 24.36 7.39 -15.28
CA CYS A 216 23.25 6.74 -15.98
C CYS A 216 23.03 7.32 -17.38
N GLU A 217 23.82 8.32 -17.81
CA GLU A 217 23.74 8.86 -19.17
C GLU A 217 24.74 8.17 -20.10
N ILE A 218 24.24 7.59 -21.19
CA ILE A 218 25.03 6.95 -22.25
C ILE A 218 24.74 7.69 -23.56
N ASP A 219 25.78 8.16 -24.24
CA ASP A 219 25.69 8.90 -25.50
C ASP A 219 24.69 10.10 -25.44
N GLY A 220 24.64 10.78 -24.29
CA GLY A 220 23.77 11.92 -24.05
C GLY A 220 22.29 11.58 -23.84
N LYS A 221 21.97 10.30 -23.58
CA LYS A 221 20.62 9.85 -23.24
C LYS A 221 20.64 9.12 -21.91
N THR A 222 19.60 9.33 -21.10
CA THR A 222 19.40 8.57 -19.87
C THR A 222 19.10 7.11 -20.20
N ASP A 223 19.92 6.21 -19.69
CA ASP A 223 19.65 4.78 -19.65
C ASP A 223 18.73 4.50 -18.45
N MET A 224 17.49 4.12 -18.76
CA MET A 224 16.45 3.94 -17.74
C MET A 224 16.69 2.71 -16.85
N ASP A 225 17.37 1.68 -17.36
CA ASP A 225 17.70 0.48 -16.59
C ASP A 225 18.80 0.78 -15.58
N LEU A 226 19.82 1.55 -15.99
CA LEU A 226 20.86 2.04 -15.07
C LEU A 226 20.28 3.02 -14.04
N LEU A 227 19.39 3.93 -14.47
CA LEU A 227 18.76 4.87 -13.55
C LEU A 227 17.90 4.15 -12.51
N GLY A 228 17.11 3.16 -12.92
CA GLY A 228 16.29 2.36 -12.00
C GLY A 228 17.13 1.63 -10.96
N LYS A 229 18.23 0.99 -11.37
CA LYS A 229 19.17 0.33 -10.44
C LYS A 229 19.80 1.33 -9.47
N TYR A 230 20.25 2.48 -9.98
CA TYR A 230 20.82 3.52 -9.13
C TYR A 230 19.80 4.11 -8.15
N HIS A 231 18.55 4.28 -8.58
CA HIS A 231 17.46 4.69 -7.70
C HIS A 231 17.26 3.71 -6.55
N ASP A 232 17.23 2.41 -6.81
CA ASP A 232 17.08 1.38 -5.78
C ASP A 232 18.26 1.36 -4.81
N GLU A 233 19.49 1.41 -5.33
CA GLU A 233 20.71 1.46 -4.52
C GLU A 233 20.74 2.69 -3.61
N TYR A 234 20.40 3.86 -4.15
CA TYR A 234 20.40 5.11 -3.41
C TYR A 234 19.23 5.20 -2.42
N SER A 235 18.05 4.68 -2.78
CA SER A 235 16.91 4.56 -1.87
C SER A 235 17.24 3.67 -0.69
N LYS A 236 17.87 2.52 -0.95
CA LYS A 236 18.36 1.60 0.09
C LYS A 236 19.34 2.28 1.02
N LEU A 237 20.30 3.02 0.47
CA LEU A 237 21.29 3.77 1.25
C LEU A 237 20.62 4.76 2.23
N LEU A 238 19.63 5.53 1.77
CA LEU A 238 18.89 6.49 2.60
C LEU A 238 18.08 5.77 3.69
N ASN A 239 17.29 4.75 3.32
CA ASN A 239 16.41 4.04 4.24
C ASN A 239 17.22 3.24 5.30
N ASP A 240 18.34 2.62 4.92
CA ASP A 240 19.22 1.90 5.86
C ASP A 240 19.84 2.85 6.90
N ALA A 241 20.22 4.07 6.49
CA ALA A 241 20.76 5.06 7.41
C ALA A 241 19.71 5.52 8.44
N ILE A 242 18.47 5.74 7.99
CA ILE A 242 17.34 6.09 8.87
C ILE A 242 17.04 4.94 9.85
N LYS A 243 17.01 3.71 9.35
CA LYS A 243 16.71 2.52 10.16
C LYS A 243 17.76 2.31 11.26
N LYS A 244 19.04 2.37 10.92
CA LYS A 244 20.15 2.24 11.90
C LYS A 244 20.08 3.27 13.01
N ALA A 245 19.67 4.50 12.69
CA ALA A 245 19.52 5.56 13.68
C ALA A 245 18.42 5.22 14.70
N LYS A 246 17.27 4.72 14.25
CA LYS A 246 16.15 4.31 15.12
C LYS A 246 16.50 3.13 16.02
N GLU A 247 17.36 2.21 15.56
CA GLU A 247 17.81 1.05 16.36
C GLU A 247 18.86 1.42 17.42
N SER A 248 19.42 2.62 17.35
CA SER A 248 20.47 3.11 18.25
C SER A 248 19.95 4.06 19.34
N GLU A 249 18.65 4.38 19.33
CA GLU A 249 17.94 5.23 20.32
C GLU A 249 17.29 4.37 21.41
#